data_AF-A0A523XLH7-F1
#
_entry.id   AF-A0A523XLH7-F1
#
_cell.length_a   1.000
_cell.length_b   1.000
_cell.length_c   1.000
_cell.angle_alpha   90.00
_cell.angle_beta   90.00
_cell.angle_gamma   90.00
#
_symmetry.space_group_name_H-M   'P 1'
#
loop_
_entity.id
_entity.type
_entity.pdbx_description
1 polymer ?
#
loop_
_entity_poly.entity_id
_entity_poly.type
_entity_poly.pdbx_seq_one_letter_code
_entity_poly.pdbx_strand_id
1 'polypeptide(L)'
;MTYREQRRRVYTPVGRKTFASAVRTFILDEFPHLGGPMIVDLFVEKLNTLVDEFCPPTNRLRMGQLLWFAVAKDEKPSYGKSMDRTRIVPVVLTVVSSEDIERFKDGVHLKEIRKGVEARLYREAYEQGGVLSEADLSVILRVNLDTISVDTVAYERENGCVLPRRGTVHDMGRSISHKSVICKKRRLHGRSTSEVARETGHTNKSVDRYTLALDRIQFCTKMGLSVEAASFVTGLSKNLVIEYTDLAQEIEAIKSQEMIEDDVPF
;
A
#
# COMPACT_ATOMS: atom_id res chain seq x y z
N MET A 1 -33.24 -41.88 -33.62
CA MET A 1 -32.07 -41.18 -33.03
C MET A 1 -30.93 -41.24 -34.02
N THR A 2 -30.40 -40.09 -34.40
CA THR A 2 -29.22 -40.02 -35.28
C THR A 2 -27.95 -40.43 -34.51
N TYR A 3 -26.93 -40.95 -35.20
CA TYR A 3 -25.64 -41.33 -34.60
C TYR A 3 -25.03 -40.22 -33.71
N ARG A 4 -25.24 -38.96 -34.11
CA ARG A 4 -24.81 -37.76 -33.37
C ARG A 4 -25.53 -37.58 -32.03
N GLU A 5 -26.83 -37.89 -31.95
CA GLU A 5 -27.63 -37.82 -30.72
C GLU A 5 -27.23 -38.91 -29.72
N GLN A 6 -26.98 -40.14 -30.21
CA GLN A 6 -26.49 -41.23 -29.37
C GLN A 6 -25.14 -40.89 -28.72
N ARG A 7 -24.18 -40.36 -29.50
CA ARG A 7 -22.89 -39.92 -28.95
C ARG A 7 -23.04 -38.78 -27.95
N ARG A 8 -23.88 -37.78 -28.23
CA ARG A 8 -24.15 -36.69 -27.27
C ARG A 8 -24.65 -37.24 -25.94
N ARG A 9 -25.64 -38.13 -25.94
CA ARG A 9 -26.20 -38.72 -24.71
C ARG A 9 -25.15 -39.44 -23.86
N VAL A 10 -24.22 -40.17 -24.50
CA VAL A 10 -23.16 -40.91 -23.80
C VAL A 10 -22.06 -39.98 -23.25
N TYR A 11 -21.63 -38.99 -24.02
CA TYR A 11 -20.47 -38.17 -23.66
C TYR A 11 -20.80 -36.88 -22.87
N THR A 12 -22.05 -36.40 -22.89
CA THR A 12 -22.45 -35.22 -22.11
C THR A 12 -22.23 -35.38 -20.60
N PRO A 13 -22.58 -36.50 -19.94
CA PRO A 13 -22.29 -36.69 -18.51
C PRO A 13 -20.79 -36.74 -18.19
N VAL A 14 -19.99 -37.31 -19.11
CA VAL A 14 -18.52 -37.35 -18.97
C VAL A 14 -17.94 -35.94 -18.99
N GLY A 15 -18.43 -35.08 -19.90
CA GLY A 15 -18.04 -33.66 -19.97
C GLY A 15 -18.45 -32.82 -18.76
N ARG A 16 -19.34 -33.32 -17.89
CA ARG A 16 -19.72 -32.68 -16.61
C ARG A 16 -18.84 -33.09 -15.43
N LYS A 17 -17.83 -33.93 -15.62
CA LYS A 17 -16.87 -34.28 -14.56
C LYS A 17 -15.80 -33.18 -14.45
N THR A 18 -16.21 -32.01 -13.96
CA THR A 18 -15.35 -30.83 -13.83
C THR A 18 -15.38 -30.28 -12.41
N PHE A 19 -14.36 -29.51 -12.03
CA PHE A 19 -14.34 -28.79 -10.76
C PHE A 19 -15.58 -27.89 -10.60
N ALA A 20 -15.95 -27.17 -11.66
CA ALA A 20 -17.17 -26.36 -11.72
C ALA A 20 -18.44 -27.16 -11.35
N SER A 21 -18.56 -28.39 -11.86
CA SER A 21 -19.72 -29.25 -11.55
C SER A 21 -19.69 -29.76 -10.11
N ALA A 22 -18.50 -29.99 -9.53
CA ALA A 22 -18.36 -30.37 -8.12
C ALA A 22 -18.75 -29.22 -7.18
N VAL A 23 -18.27 -27.99 -7.44
CA VAL A 23 -18.64 -26.79 -6.68
C VAL A 23 -20.13 -26.51 -6.78
N ARG A 24 -20.71 -26.62 -7.98
CA ARG A 24 -22.14 -26.44 -8.21
C ARG A 24 -22.98 -27.38 -7.34
N THR A 25 -22.63 -28.67 -7.31
CA THR A 25 -23.32 -29.67 -6.49
C THR A 25 -23.17 -29.34 -4.99
N PHE A 26 -21.95 -29.04 -4.54
CA PHE A 26 -21.70 -28.64 -3.14
C PHE A 26 -22.56 -27.44 -2.70
N ILE A 27 -22.66 -26.40 -3.54
CA ILE A 27 -23.46 -25.21 -3.21
C ILE A 27 -24.95 -25.56 -3.12
N LEU A 28 -25.47 -26.34 -4.06
CA LEU A 28 -26.89 -26.71 -4.06
C LEU A 28 -27.26 -27.62 -2.89
N ASP A 29 -26.33 -28.46 -2.45
CA ASP A 29 -26.55 -29.41 -1.35
C ASP A 29 -26.39 -28.74 0.03
N GLU A 30 -25.31 -27.98 0.25
CA GLU A 30 -25.00 -27.36 1.55
C GLU A 30 -25.64 -25.98 1.75
N PHE A 31 -25.93 -25.25 0.66
CA PHE A 31 -26.51 -23.91 0.69
C PHE A 31 -27.75 -23.79 -0.21
N PRO A 32 -28.80 -24.60 0.02
CA PRO A 32 -29.98 -24.66 -0.85
C PRO A 32 -30.75 -23.33 -0.96
N HIS A 33 -30.54 -22.41 -0.02
CA HIS A 33 -31.15 -21.08 0.01
C HIS A 33 -30.31 -19.97 -0.65
N LEU A 34 -29.09 -20.26 -1.11
CA LEU A 34 -28.18 -19.27 -1.70
C LEU A 34 -28.69 -18.75 -3.05
N GLY A 35 -29.45 -19.57 -3.79
CA GLY A 35 -30.08 -19.19 -5.04
C GLY A 35 -30.42 -20.39 -5.93
N GLY A 36 -31.26 -20.16 -6.94
CA GLY A 36 -31.59 -21.19 -7.93
C GLY A 36 -30.42 -21.53 -8.88
N PRO A 37 -30.56 -22.57 -9.71
CA PRO A 37 -29.52 -23.06 -10.62
C PRO A 37 -28.74 -21.98 -11.40
N MET A 38 -29.43 -20.96 -11.90
CA MET A 38 -28.79 -19.88 -12.66
C MET A 38 -27.82 -19.02 -11.82
N ILE A 39 -28.18 -18.72 -10.57
CA ILE A 39 -27.34 -17.93 -9.67
C ILE A 39 -26.11 -18.74 -9.26
N VAL A 40 -26.28 -20.04 -9.02
CA VAL A 40 -25.17 -20.94 -8.71
C VAL A 40 -24.22 -21.07 -9.89
N ASP A 41 -24.73 -21.19 -11.13
CA ASP A 41 -23.89 -21.26 -12.33
C ASP A 41 -23.06 -19.97 -12.51
N LEU A 42 -23.67 -18.79 -12.32
CA LEU A 42 -22.96 -17.51 -12.34
C LEU A 42 -21.90 -17.42 -11.23
N PHE A 43 -22.22 -17.88 -10.02
CA PHE A 43 -21.26 -17.90 -8.91
C PHE A 43 -20.07 -18.80 -9.22
N VAL A 44 -20.31 -20.01 -9.74
CA VAL A 44 -19.24 -20.96 -10.12
C VAL A 44 -18.36 -20.39 -11.23
N GLU A 45 -18.94 -19.69 -12.20
CA GLU A 45 -18.18 -18.99 -13.24
C GLU A 45 -17.25 -17.92 -12.63
N LYS A 46 -17.78 -17.06 -11.76
CA LYS A 46 -16.99 -16.04 -11.05
C LYS A 46 -15.92 -16.67 -10.15
N LEU A 47 -16.23 -17.78 -9.50
CA LEU A 47 -15.27 -18.52 -8.68
C LEU A 47 -14.13 -19.07 -9.54
N ASN A 48 -14.42 -19.67 -10.71
CA ASN A 48 -13.37 -20.13 -11.60
C ASN A 48 -12.46 -18.98 -12.05
N THR A 49 -13.03 -17.81 -12.36
CA THR A 49 -12.22 -16.61 -12.66
C THR A 49 -11.30 -16.23 -11.49
N LEU A 50 -11.79 -16.26 -10.25
CA LEU A 50 -10.98 -15.99 -9.07
C LEU A 50 -9.90 -17.06 -8.84
N VAL A 51 -10.22 -18.33 -9.09
CA VAL A 51 -9.24 -19.42 -9.00
C VAL A 51 -8.14 -19.23 -10.05
N ASP A 52 -8.50 -18.90 -11.29
CA ASP A 52 -7.52 -18.67 -12.35
C ASP A 52 -6.62 -17.46 -12.03
N GLU A 53 -7.18 -16.42 -11.42
CA GLU A 53 -6.44 -15.22 -11.01
C GLU A 53 -5.52 -15.51 -9.81
N PHE A 54 -6.05 -16.03 -8.70
CA PHE A 54 -5.35 -16.17 -7.43
C PHE A 54 -4.61 -17.50 -7.23
N CYS A 55 -4.87 -18.49 -8.08
CA CYS A 55 -4.17 -19.77 -8.12
C CYS A 55 -3.58 -20.02 -9.51
N PRO A 56 -2.71 -19.12 -10.02
CA PRO A 56 -2.11 -19.30 -11.33
C PRO A 56 -1.30 -20.61 -11.35
N PRO A 57 -1.22 -21.31 -12.49
CA PRO A 57 -0.46 -22.55 -12.59
C PRO A 57 0.99 -22.32 -12.13
N THR A 58 1.33 -22.90 -10.98
CA THR A 58 2.64 -22.74 -10.31
C THR A 58 3.78 -23.50 -11.00
N ASN A 59 3.49 -24.17 -12.12
CA ASN A 59 4.47 -24.86 -12.96
C ASN A 59 5.55 -23.93 -13.56
N ARG A 60 5.42 -22.60 -13.38
CA ARG A 60 6.38 -21.58 -13.81
C ARG A 60 7.13 -20.89 -12.67
N LEU A 61 6.84 -21.18 -11.40
CA LEU A 61 7.61 -20.63 -10.27
C LEU A 61 9.03 -21.21 -10.30
N ARG A 62 10.03 -20.32 -10.34
CA ARG A 62 11.44 -20.70 -10.33
C ARG A 62 11.97 -20.83 -8.89
N MET A 63 13.09 -21.50 -8.73
CA MET A 63 13.80 -21.56 -7.44
C MET A 63 14.01 -20.15 -6.89
N GLY A 64 13.71 -19.96 -5.59
CA GLY A 64 13.87 -18.67 -4.91
C GLY A 64 12.72 -17.68 -5.12
N GLN A 65 11.67 -18.03 -5.88
CA GLN A 65 10.48 -17.21 -6.06
C GLN A 65 9.34 -17.58 -5.09
N LEU A 66 8.53 -16.57 -4.76
CA LEU A 66 7.38 -16.65 -3.86
C LEU A 66 6.14 -16.03 -4.52
N LEU A 67 5.01 -16.73 -4.51
CA LEU A 67 3.71 -16.12 -4.81
C LEU A 67 3.22 -15.38 -3.55
N TRP A 68 2.91 -14.09 -3.70
CA TRP A 68 2.39 -13.24 -2.63
C TRP A 68 1.18 -12.46 -3.10
N PHE A 69 0.24 -12.16 -2.21
CA PHE A 69 -0.89 -11.28 -2.51
C PHE A 69 -0.57 -9.86 -2.04
N ALA A 70 -0.22 -9.00 -2.99
CA ALA A 70 0.06 -7.59 -2.74
C ALA A 70 -1.21 -6.75 -2.88
N VAL A 71 -1.22 -5.52 -2.33
CA VAL A 71 -2.35 -4.60 -2.54
C VAL A 71 -2.29 -4.06 -3.96
N ALA A 72 -3.43 -3.96 -4.65
CA ALA A 72 -3.47 -3.40 -6.01
C ALA A 72 -2.92 -1.96 -6.03
N LYS A 73 -2.03 -1.63 -6.97
CA LYS A 73 -1.39 -0.31 -7.03
C LYS A 73 -2.37 0.84 -7.30
N ASP A 74 -3.47 0.55 -7.98
CA ASP A 74 -4.57 1.48 -8.28
C ASP A 74 -5.68 1.44 -7.22
N GLU A 75 -5.43 0.80 -6.09
CA GLU A 75 -6.36 0.77 -4.98
C GLU A 75 -6.51 2.16 -4.36
N LYS A 76 -7.76 2.61 -4.23
CA LYS A 76 -8.06 3.92 -3.65
C LYS A 76 -8.09 3.84 -2.13
N PRO A 77 -7.34 4.70 -1.41
CA PRO A 77 -7.47 4.81 0.03
C PRO A 77 -8.87 5.32 0.39
N SER A 78 -9.47 4.72 1.42
CA SER A 78 -10.73 5.19 2.00
C SER A 78 -10.61 5.10 3.51
N TYR A 79 -11.09 6.14 4.20
CA TYR A 79 -11.05 6.19 5.66
C TYR A 79 -11.78 4.98 6.27
N GLY A 80 -11.13 4.30 7.21
CA GLY A 80 -11.69 3.12 7.88
C GLY A 80 -11.83 1.86 7.02
N LYS A 81 -11.28 1.85 5.80
CA LYS A 81 -11.30 0.67 4.94
C LYS A 81 -10.33 -0.38 5.47
N SER A 82 -10.88 -1.53 5.85
CA SER A 82 -10.15 -2.67 6.37
C SER A 82 -9.53 -3.53 5.25
N MET A 83 -8.59 -4.41 5.61
CA MET A 83 -7.85 -5.22 4.64
C MET A 83 -8.74 -6.22 3.87
N ASP A 84 -9.80 -6.75 4.50
CA ASP A 84 -10.83 -7.60 3.87
C ASP A 84 -11.58 -6.92 2.73
N ARG A 85 -11.61 -5.58 2.72
CA ARG A 85 -12.23 -4.77 1.66
C ARG A 85 -11.23 -4.20 0.68
N THR A 86 -9.94 -4.41 0.93
CA THR A 86 -8.85 -3.85 0.14
C THR A 86 -8.55 -4.79 -1.01
N ARG A 87 -8.53 -4.25 -2.23
CA ARG A 87 -8.24 -5.07 -3.41
C ARG A 87 -6.79 -5.54 -3.39
N ILE A 88 -6.61 -6.83 -3.62
CA ILE A 88 -5.31 -7.48 -3.71
C ILE A 88 -5.10 -8.07 -5.09
N VAL A 89 -3.84 -8.22 -5.49
CA VAL A 89 -3.41 -8.86 -6.73
C VAL A 89 -2.28 -9.86 -6.44
N PRO A 90 -2.27 -11.02 -7.11
CA PRO A 90 -1.17 -11.98 -7.02
C PRO A 90 0.08 -11.44 -7.73
N VAL A 91 1.22 -11.53 -7.05
CA VAL A 91 2.54 -11.16 -7.57
C VAL A 91 3.54 -12.27 -7.29
N VAL A 92 4.46 -12.49 -8.23
CA VAL A 92 5.58 -13.41 -8.07
C VAL A 92 6.84 -12.61 -7.71
N LEU A 93 7.43 -12.92 -6.57
CA LEU A 93 8.54 -12.18 -5.99
C LEU A 93 9.80 -13.04 -5.93
N THR A 94 10.93 -12.51 -6.39
CA THR A 94 12.24 -13.19 -6.37
C THR A 94 12.96 -12.91 -5.05
N VAL A 95 12.62 -13.69 -4.03
CA VAL A 95 13.20 -13.58 -2.67
C VAL A 95 14.68 -13.95 -2.67
N VAL A 96 15.06 -14.97 -3.45
CA VAL A 96 16.46 -15.38 -3.66
C VAL A 96 16.76 -15.45 -5.15
N SER A 97 17.74 -14.67 -5.59
CA SER A 97 18.26 -14.69 -6.95
C SER A 97 19.65 -15.34 -7.00
N SER A 98 20.10 -15.73 -8.20
CA SER A 98 21.47 -16.20 -8.40
C SER A 98 22.52 -15.15 -8.06
N GLU A 99 22.22 -13.86 -8.28
CA GLU A 99 23.11 -12.76 -7.93
C GLU A 99 23.29 -12.65 -6.41
N ASP A 100 22.23 -12.86 -5.62
CA ASP A 100 22.35 -12.86 -4.16
C ASP A 100 23.28 -13.99 -3.67
N ILE A 101 23.22 -15.17 -4.30
CA ILE A 101 24.09 -16.31 -3.99
C ILE A 101 25.56 -15.99 -4.29
N GLU A 102 25.84 -15.34 -5.42
CA GLU A 102 27.20 -14.90 -5.75
C GLU A 102 27.69 -13.86 -4.74
N ARG A 103 26.86 -12.89 -4.36
CA ARG A 103 27.20 -11.91 -3.31
C ARG A 103 27.46 -12.57 -1.95
N PHE A 104 26.73 -13.64 -1.61
CA PHE A 104 27.04 -14.44 -0.42
C PHE A 104 28.41 -15.12 -0.52
N LYS A 105 28.75 -15.70 -1.68
CA LYS A 105 30.07 -16.32 -1.91
C LYS A 105 31.21 -15.32 -1.82
N ASP A 106 30.97 -14.09 -2.26
CA ASP A 106 31.93 -12.98 -2.20
C ASP A 106 32.06 -12.35 -0.80
N GLY A 107 31.31 -12.85 0.19
CA GLY A 107 31.37 -12.36 1.58
C GLY A 107 30.73 -10.99 1.78
N VAL A 108 29.85 -10.55 0.88
CA VAL A 108 29.11 -9.29 1.02
C VAL A 108 28.26 -9.33 2.29
N HIS A 109 28.30 -8.26 3.08
CA HIS A 109 27.58 -8.19 4.34
C HIS A 109 26.07 -8.37 4.14
N LEU A 110 25.41 -9.18 4.98
CA LEU A 110 24.00 -9.57 4.85
C LEU A 110 23.05 -8.37 4.69
N LYS A 111 23.35 -7.27 5.40
CA LYS A 111 22.59 -6.01 5.29
C LYS A 111 22.56 -5.46 3.86
N GLU A 112 23.68 -5.49 3.15
CA GLU A 112 23.80 -4.97 1.78
C GLU A 112 23.07 -5.86 0.77
N ILE A 113 23.05 -7.17 1.02
CA ILE A 113 22.25 -8.12 0.23
C ILE A 113 20.76 -7.85 0.48
N ARG A 114 20.35 -7.72 1.74
CA ARG A 114 18.95 -7.47 2.14
C ARG A 114 18.38 -6.20 1.51
N LYS A 115 19.09 -5.06 1.61
CA LYS A 115 18.68 -3.80 0.96
C LYS A 115 18.38 -3.98 -0.53
N GLY A 116 19.24 -4.71 -1.23
CA GLY A 116 19.06 -5.03 -2.65
C GLY A 116 17.83 -5.91 -2.90
N VAL A 117 17.61 -6.92 -2.05
CA VAL A 117 16.44 -7.79 -2.10
C VAL A 117 15.16 -6.98 -1.86
N GLU A 118 15.08 -6.16 -0.81
CA GLU A 118 13.92 -5.31 -0.51
C GLU A 118 13.56 -4.43 -1.71
N ALA A 119 14.55 -3.74 -2.28
CA ALA A 119 14.36 -2.89 -3.44
C ALA A 119 13.87 -3.66 -4.67
N ARG A 120 14.39 -4.87 -4.91
CA ARG A 120 13.92 -5.77 -5.97
C ARG A 120 12.47 -6.17 -5.77
N LEU A 121 12.10 -6.61 -4.56
CA LEU A 121 10.74 -7.05 -4.24
C LEU A 121 9.70 -5.93 -4.42
N TYR A 122 10.02 -4.70 -4.01
CA TYR A 122 9.14 -3.56 -4.25
C TYR A 122 8.90 -3.30 -5.74
N ARG A 123 9.96 -3.35 -6.56
CA ARG A 123 9.85 -3.11 -8.01
C ARG A 123 9.08 -4.22 -8.71
N GLU A 124 9.40 -5.49 -8.43
CA GLU A 124 8.71 -6.64 -9.03
C GLU A 124 7.21 -6.63 -8.70
N ALA A 125 6.83 -6.29 -7.47
CA ALA A 125 5.42 -6.14 -7.11
C ALA A 125 4.75 -5.03 -7.94
N TYR A 126 5.39 -3.86 -8.03
CA TYR A 126 4.87 -2.70 -8.74
C TYR A 126 4.67 -2.95 -10.24
N GLU A 127 5.64 -3.61 -10.87
CA GLU A 127 5.59 -4.02 -12.27
C GLU A 127 4.40 -4.98 -12.54
N GLN A 128 4.06 -5.82 -11.57
CA GLN A 128 2.92 -6.75 -11.62
C GLN A 128 1.59 -6.13 -11.17
N GLY A 129 1.55 -4.81 -10.93
CA GLY A 129 0.33 -4.11 -10.55
C GLY A 129 0.01 -4.16 -9.05
N GLY A 130 0.90 -4.69 -8.21
CA GLY A 130 0.79 -4.72 -6.76
C GLY A 130 1.71 -3.72 -6.06
N VAL A 131 1.48 -3.45 -4.78
CA VAL A 131 2.40 -2.70 -3.92
C VAL A 131 2.55 -3.42 -2.59
N LEU A 132 3.79 -3.48 -2.10
CA LEU A 132 4.14 -4.09 -0.82
C LEU A 132 4.29 -3.02 0.25
N SER A 133 3.85 -3.34 1.47
CA SER A 133 4.17 -2.60 2.68
C SER A 133 5.46 -3.13 3.32
N GLU A 134 6.05 -2.35 4.22
CA GLU A 134 7.20 -2.80 5.03
C GLU A 134 6.82 -4.03 5.89
N ALA A 135 5.54 -4.15 6.27
CA ALA A 135 5.01 -5.32 6.97
C ALA A 135 5.05 -6.59 6.11
N ASP A 136 4.72 -6.49 4.81
CA ASP A 136 4.84 -7.63 3.88
C ASP A 136 6.28 -8.14 3.85
N LEU A 137 7.24 -7.24 3.64
CA LEU A 137 8.66 -7.60 3.61
C LEU A 137 9.17 -8.16 4.95
N SER A 138 8.68 -7.64 6.07
CA SER A 138 9.05 -8.14 7.40
C SER A 138 8.71 -9.62 7.57
N VAL A 139 7.57 -10.06 7.03
CA VAL A 139 7.12 -11.46 7.07
C VAL A 139 7.86 -12.31 6.05
N ILE A 140 7.99 -11.83 4.80
CA ILE A 140 8.69 -12.54 3.72
C ILE A 140 10.15 -12.81 4.10
N LEU A 141 10.84 -11.81 4.64
CA LEU A 141 12.27 -11.87 4.94
C LEU A 141 12.57 -12.32 6.39
N ARG A 142 11.55 -12.42 7.26
CA ARG A 142 11.69 -12.74 8.70
C ARG A 142 12.59 -11.76 9.44
N VAL A 143 12.38 -10.48 9.17
CA VAL A 143 13.16 -9.36 9.71
C VAL A 143 12.20 -8.39 10.39
N ASN A 144 12.63 -7.72 11.46
CA ASN A 144 11.76 -6.77 12.16
C ASN A 144 11.40 -5.58 11.25
N LEU A 145 10.23 -4.98 11.50
CA LEU A 145 9.71 -3.88 10.68
C LEU A 145 10.67 -2.68 10.63
N ASP A 146 11.28 -2.34 11.77
CA ASP A 146 12.20 -1.21 11.89
C ASP A 146 13.44 -1.39 11.02
N THR A 147 13.98 -2.61 10.92
CA THR A 147 15.14 -2.91 10.06
C THR A 147 14.75 -2.77 8.59
N ILE A 148 13.58 -3.26 8.18
CA ILE A 148 13.08 -3.06 6.81
C ILE A 148 13.00 -1.56 6.50
N SER A 149 12.44 -0.77 7.42
CA SER A 149 12.30 0.67 7.23
C SER A 149 13.67 1.36 7.09
N VAL A 150 14.62 1.03 7.96
CA VAL A 150 15.99 1.56 7.93
C VAL A 150 16.73 1.15 6.66
N ASP A 151 16.64 -0.12 6.26
CA ASP A 151 17.30 -0.67 5.07
C ASP A 151 16.71 -0.04 3.79
N THR A 152 15.39 0.09 3.72
CA THR A 152 14.70 0.76 2.61
C THR A 152 15.14 2.23 2.46
N VAL A 153 15.16 3.01 3.55
CA VAL A 153 15.59 4.42 3.51
C VAL A 153 17.08 4.55 3.16
N ALA A 154 17.92 3.66 3.69
CA ALA A 154 19.34 3.63 3.37
C ALA A 154 19.56 3.37 1.87
N TYR A 155 18.85 2.38 1.31
CA TYR A 155 18.91 2.07 -0.12
C TYR A 155 18.46 3.24 -0.99
N GLU A 156 17.33 3.88 -0.66
CA GLU A 156 16.83 5.07 -1.37
C GLU A 156 17.85 6.21 -1.38
N ARG A 157 18.49 6.48 -0.25
CA ARG A 157 19.52 7.51 -0.10
C ARG A 157 20.78 7.19 -0.90
N GLU A 158 21.28 5.95 -0.79
CA GLU A 158 22.49 5.50 -1.48
C GLU A 158 22.34 5.51 -3.01
N ASN A 159 21.12 5.23 -3.50
CA ASN A 159 20.84 5.12 -4.94
C ASN A 159 20.11 6.35 -5.52
N GLY A 160 19.83 7.37 -4.70
CA GLY A 160 19.12 8.58 -5.13
C GLY A 160 17.74 8.30 -5.74
N CYS A 161 17.01 7.33 -5.20
CA CYS A 161 15.73 6.88 -5.76
C CYS A 161 14.64 6.80 -4.69
N VAL A 162 13.37 6.68 -5.12
CA VAL A 162 12.24 6.40 -4.24
C VAL A 162 11.66 5.04 -4.61
N LEU A 163 11.52 4.14 -3.64
CA LEU A 163 11.01 2.80 -3.89
C LEU A 163 9.47 2.82 -3.93
N PRO A 164 8.85 2.04 -4.84
CA PRO A 164 7.39 2.02 -5.03
C PRO A 164 6.67 1.17 -3.97
N ARG A 165 6.96 1.42 -2.70
CA ARG A 165 6.27 0.80 -1.56
C ARG A 165 4.87 1.38 -1.38
N ARG A 166 3.98 0.62 -0.76
CA ARG A 166 2.57 1.00 -0.51
C ARG A 166 2.43 2.38 0.14
N GLY A 167 3.29 2.69 1.12
CA GLY A 167 3.31 3.99 1.79
C GLY A 167 3.54 5.16 0.83
N THR A 168 4.43 4.99 -0.16
CA THR A 168 4.73 6.00 -1.19
C THR A 168 3.63 6.06 -2.26
N VAL A 169 3.19 4.89 -2.75
CA VAL A 169 2.26 4.81 -3.89
C VAL A 169 0.83 5.21 -3.52
N HIS A 170 0.37 4.81 -2.34
CA HIS A 170 -0.98 5.13 -1.85
C HIS A 170 -1.02 6.31 -0.88
N ASP A 171 0.11 6.98 -0.68
CA ASP A 171 0.23 8.10 0.27
C ASP A 171 -0.20 7.67 1.70
N MET A 172 0.19 6.46 2.12
CA MET A 172 -0.31 5.77 3.33
C MET A 172 0.65 5.83 4.54
N GLY A 173 1.63 6.73 4.56
CA GLY A 173 2.68 6.73 5.60
C GLY A 173 3.14 8.11 6.07
N ARG A 174 4.08 8.13 7.02
CA ARG A 174 4.83 9.34 7.42
C ARG A 174 5.67 9.91 6.28
N SER A 175 5.91 9.12 5.22
CA SER A 175 6.75 9.41 4.06
C SER A 175 6.25 10.59 3.22
N ILE A 176 4.95 10.85 3.27
CA ILE A 176 4.33 12.13 2.91
C ILE A 176 3.34 12.34 4.04
N SER A 177 3.69 13.15 5.05
CA SER A 177 2.76 13.33 6.15
C SER A 177 1.50 13.98 5.57
N HIS A 178 0.36 13.27 5.49
CA HIS A 178 -0.92 13.90 5.14
C HIS A 178 -1.16 15.13 6.02
N LYS A 179 -0.61 15.14 7.23
CA LYS A 179 -0.40 16.32 8.09
C LYS A 179 0.22 17.52 7.36
N SER A 180 1.41 17.39 6.75
CA SER A 180 2.10 18.46 6.03
C SER A 180 1.31 18.91 4.80
N VAL A 181 0.74 17.99 4.03
CA VAL A 181 -0.11 18.33 2.87
C VAL A 181 -1.34 19.12 3.33
N ILE A 182 -2.05 18.64 4.35
CA ILE A 182 -3.21 19.31 4.94
C ILE A 182 -2.83 20.70 5.46
N CYS A 183 -1.74 20.81 6.22
CA CYS A 183 -1.28 22.06 6.78
C CYS A 183 -0.86 23.07 5.71
N LYS A 184 -0.09 22.65 4.69
CA LYS A 184 0.31 23.49 3.56
C LYS A 184 -0.90 23.96 2.77
N LYS A 185 -1.86 23.08 2.43
CA LYS A 185 -3.10 23.47 1.76
C LYS A 185 -3.93 24.50 2.54
N ARG A 186 -3.97 24.36 3.87
CA ARG A 186 -4.69 25.30 4.75
C ARG A 186 -3.94 26.63 4.92
N ARG A 187 -2.62 26.63 4.98
CA ARG A 187 -1.81 27.81 5.35
C ARG A 187 -1.23 28.60 4.18
N LEU A 188 -0.92 27.93 3.08
CA LEU A 188 -0.37 28.54 1.86
C LEU A 188 -1.49 28.80 0.85
N HIS A 189 -2.33 27.80 0.56
CA HIS A 189 -3.33 27.90 -0.51
C HIS A 189 -4.71 28.40 -0.05
N GLY A 190 -4.87 28.78 1.23
CA GLY A 190 -6.11 29.34 1.77
C GLY A 190 -7.35 28.43 1.67
N ARG A 191 -7.19 27.13 1.40
CA ARG A 191 -8.30 26.20 1.16
C ARG A 191 -9.15 26.03 2.42
N SER A 192 -10.46 25.86 2.26
CA SER A 192 -11.36 25.57 3.38
C SER A 192 -11.15 24.17 3.95
N THR A 193 -11.54 23.93 5.21
CA THR A 193 -11.45 22.61 5.86
C THR A 193 -12.17 21.54 5.03
N SER A 194 -13.34 21.86 4.47
CA SER A 194 -14.15 20.94 3.67
C SER A 194 -13.51 20.59 2.32
N GLU A 195 -12.88 21.55 1.65
CA GLU A 195 -12.15 21.29 0.40
C GLU A 195 -10.95 20.39 0.64
N VAL A 196 -10.15 20.69 1.68
CA VAL A 196 -8.99 19.87 2.03
C VAL A 196 -9.42 18.46 2.43
N ALA A 197 -10.48 18.32 3.24
CA ALA A 197 -11.05 17.04 3.63
C ALA A 197 -11.44 16.19 2.41
N ARG A 198 -12.11 16.81 1.42
CA ARG A 198 -12.49 16.14 0.17
C ARG A 198 -11.28 15.72 -0.66
N GLU A 199 -10.29 16.60 -0.79
CA GLU A 199 -9.11 16.35 -1.61
C GLU A 199 -8.14 15.33 -1.01
N THR A 200 -8.04 15.28 0.32
CA THR A 200 -7.13 14.35 1.02
C THR A 200 -7.84 13.09 1.53
N GLY A 201 -9.15 12.96 1.31
CA GLY A 201 -9.94 11.81 1.81
C GLY A 201 -10.04 11.76 3.34
N HIS A 202 -10.00 12.92 4.01
CA HIS A 202 -10.07 13.05 5.47
C HIS A 202 -11.44 13.57 5.92
N THR A 203 -11.76 13.40 7.21
CA THR A 203 -12.90 14.11 7.80
C THR A 203 -12.52 15.56 8.15
N ASN A 204 -13.50 16.46 8.20
CA ASN A 204 -13.28 17.83 8.67
C ASN A 204 -12.60 17.85 10.05
N LYS A 205 -13.05 16.98 10.97
CA LYS A 205 -12.44 16.82 12.31
C LYS A 205 -10.96 16.45 12.25
N SER A 206 -10.58 15.56 11.34
CA SER A 206 -9.18 15.17 11.15
C SER A 206 -8.34 16.34 10.63
N VAL A 207 -8.87 17.09 9.65
CA VAL A 207 -8.21 18.28 9.10
C VAL A 207 -8.00 19.34 10.19
N ASP A 208 -9.06 19.66 10.95
CA ASP A 208 -9.00 20.65 12.02
C ASP A 208 -8.00 20.24 13.11
N ARG A 209 -7.93 18.94 13.45
CA ARG A 209 -6.94 18.41 14.40
C ARG A 209 -5.51 18.68 13.96
N TYR A 210 -5.18 18.44 12.68
CA TYR A 210 -3.83 18.70 12.17
C TYR A 210 -3.51 20.19 12.16
N THR A 211 -4.44 21.04 11.72
CA THR A 211 -4.21 22.49 11.71
C THR A 211 -4.09 23.08 13.11
N LEU A 212 -4.91 22.61 14.07
CA LEU A 212 -4.85 23.08 15.46
C LEU A 212 -3.55 22.65 16.14
N ALA A 213 -3.06 21.45 15.84
CA ALA A 213 -1.76 21.00 16.35
C ALA A 213 -0.61 21.87 15.80
N LEU A 214 -0.65 22.23 14.52
CA LEU A 214 0.31 23.19 13.94
C LEU A 214 0.23 24.55 14.65
N ASP A 215 -0.96 25.11 14.85
CA ASP A 215 -1.14 26.41 15.53
C ASP A 215 -0.58 26.41 16.94
N ARG A 216 -0.86 25.35 17.72
CA ARG A 216 -0.39 25.21 19.09
C ARG A 216 1.13 25.16 19.14
N ILE A 217 1.77 24.42 18.22
CA ILE A 217 3.22 24.32 18.16
C ILE A 217 3.84 25.64 17.70
N GLN A 218 3.30 26.29 16.66
CA GLN A 218 3.74 27.62 16.23
C GLN A 218 3.70 28.64 17.38
N PHE A 219 2.62 28.61 18.18
CA PHE A 219 2.51 29.46 19.36
C PHE A 219 3.60 29.14 20.40
N CYS A 220 3.83 27.87 20.71
CA CYS A 220 4.89 27.46 21.64
C CYS A 220 6.28 27.90 21.15
N THR A 221 6.58 27.74 19.86
CA THR A 221 7.85 28.18 19.26
C THR A 221 8.03 29.69 19.36
N LYS A 222 6.99 30.47 19.06
CA LYS A 222 7.02 31.95 19.18
C LYS A 222 7.25 32.43 20.61
N MET A 223 6.80 31.65 21.59
CA MET A 223 7.01 31.91 23.02
C MET A 223 8.37 31.41 23.54
N GLY A 224 9.22 30.81 22.68
CA GLY A 224 10.54 30.32 23.05
C GLY A 224 10.54 29.07 23.92
N LEU A 225 9.46 28.27 23.91
CA LEU A 225 9.41 27.03 24.69
C LEU A 225 10.37 25.98 24.11
N SER A 226 11.02 25.21 24.98
CA SER A 226 11.76 24.01 24.60
C SER A 226 10.83 22.91 24.07
N VAL A 227 11.38 21.92 23.38
CA VAL A 227 10.64 20.75 22.87
C VAL A 227 9.95 20.00 24.02
N GLU A 228 10.60 19.88 25.17
CA GLU A 228 10.07 19.29 26.39
C GLU A 228 8.84 20.04 26.90
N ALA A 229 8.95 21.37 27.02
CA ALA A 229 7.86 22.21 27.51
C ALA A 229 6.68 22.24 26.54
N ALA A 230 6.97 22.33 25.23
CA ALA A 230 5.94 22.26 24.19
C ALA A 230 5.23 20.91 24.17
N SER A 231 5.96 19.80 24.33
CA SER A 231 5.39 18.45 24.44
C SER A 231 4.45 18.36 25.65
N PHE A 232 4.87 18.87 26.81
CA PHE A 232 4.06 18.89 28.03
C PHE A 232 2.77 19.70 27.87
N VAL A 233 2.85 20.92 27.36
CA VAL A 233 1.69 21.82 27.20
C VAL A 233 0.73 21.35 26.11
N THR A 234 1.26 20.78 25.03
CA THR A 234 0.43 20.35 23.90
C THR A 234 -0.17 18.96 24.06
N GLY A 235 0.43 18.12 24.91
CA GLY A 235 0.09 16.70 25.04
C GLY A 235 0.56 15.86 23.83
N LEU A 236 1.41 16.43 22.97
CA LEU A 236 2.00 15.74 21.82
C LEU A 236 3.32 15.09 22.21
N SER A 237 3.73 14.03 21.51
CA SER A 237 5.06 13.44 21.72
C SER A 237 6.17 14.39 21.29
N LYS A 238 7.37 14.25 21.87
CA LYS A 238 8.54 15.05 21.50
C LYS A 238 8.84 15.01 19.99
N ASN A 239 8.77 13.82 19.38
CA ASN A 239 8.98 13.68 17.94
C ASN A 239 7.93 14.47 17.14
N LEU A 240 6.67 14.44 17.56
CA LEU A 240 5.61 15.15 16.84
C LEU A 240 5.75 16.67 16.98
N VAL A 241 6.22 17.16 18.14
CA VAL A 241 6.57 18.57 18.35
C VAL A 241 7.66 19.01 17.39
N ILE A 242 8.74 18.21 17.25
CA ILE A 242 9.83 18.49 16.30
C ILE A 242 9.27 18.55 14.88
N GLU A 243 8.53 17.52 14.44
CA GLU A 243 8.00 17.49 13.08
C GLU A 243 7.03 18.65 12.76
N TYR A 244 6.25 19.14 13.73
CA TYR A 244 5.40 20.33 13.53
C TYR A 244 6.20 21.63 13.55
N THR A 245 7.30 21.68 14.30
CA THR A 245 8.21 22.83 14.34
C THR A 245 8.90 23.00 12.99
N ASP A 246 9.44 21.91 12.43
CA ASP A 246 10.07 21.91 11.11
C ASP A 246 9.06 22.32 10.02
N LEU A 247 7.84 21.75 10.08
CA LEU A 247 6.76 22.10 9.15
C LEU A 247 6.34 23.58 9.26
N ALA A 248 6.32 24.14 10.46
CA ALA A 248 6.01 25.55 10.68
C ALA A 248 7.06 26.46 10.05
N GLN A 249 8.35 26.16 10.26
CA GLN A 249 9.46 26.90 9.67
C GLN A 249 9.45 26.82 8.15
N GLU A 250 9.17 25.63 7.59
CA GLU A 250 9.04 25.45 6.14
C GLU A 250 7.90 26.32 5.56
N ILE A 251 6.74 26.35 6.21
CA ILE A 251 5.60 27.17 5.78
C ILE A 251 5.93 28.68 5.88
N GLU A 252 6.61 29.12 6.93
CA GLU A 252 7.03 30.52 7.08
C GLU A 252 8.08 30.93 6.04
N ALA A 253 9.02 30.05 5.72
CA ALA A 253 10.01 30.27 4.67
C ALA A 253 9.36 30.44 3.28
N ILE A 254 8.41 29.57 2.93
CA ILE A 254 7.67 29.66 1.65
C ILE A 254 6.88 30.96 1.57
N LYS A 255 6.15 31.34 2.64
CA LYS A 255 5.42 32.61 2.68
C LYS A 255 6.34 33.82 2.50
N SER A 256 7.52 33.77 3.11
CA SER A 256 8.50 34.85 3.00
C SER A 256 9.08 34.96 1.58
N GLN A 257 9.21 33.84 0.85
CA GLN A 257 9.64 33.84 -0.55
C GLN A 257 8.55 34.35 -1.51
N GLU A 258 7.29 33.94 -1.34
CA GLU A 258 6.16 34.44 -2.15
C GLU A 258 5.98 35.96 -1.98
N MET A 259 6.21 36.50 -0.78
CA MET A 259 6.17 37.95 -0.54
C MET A 259 7.31 38.74 -1.20
N ILE A 260 8.44 38.11 -1.53
CA ILE A 260 9.57 38.78 -2.19
C ILE A 260 9.37 38.81 -3.72
N GLU A 261 8.70 37.82 -4.30
CA GLU A 261 8.39 37.79 -5.74
C GLU A 261 7.28 38.77 -6.13
N ASP A 262 6.29 39.02 -5.26
CA ASP A 262 5.20 39.97 -5.51
C ASP A 262 5.61 41.45 -5.33
N ASP A 263 6.78 41.73 -4.74
CA ASP A 263 7.26 43.08 -4.39
C ASP A 263 8.39 43.59 -5.32
N VAL A 264 8.63 42.91 -6.46
CA VAL A 264 9.54 43.39 -7.50
C VAL A 264 8.76 44.34 -8.42
N PRO A 265 9.05 45.66 -8.41
CA PRO A 265 8.42 46.59 -9.34
C PRO A 265 8.96 46.31 -10.75
N PHE A 266 8.06 46.11 -11.71
CA PHE A 266 8.38 46.20 -13.14
C PHE A 266 8.91 47.61 -13.50
#